data_AF-A0A1U6GY94-F1
#
_entry.id   AF-A0A1U6GY94-F1
#
_cell.length_a   1.000
_cell.length_b   1.000
_cell.length_c   1.000
_cell.angle_alpha   90.00
_cell.angle_beta   90.00
_cell.angle_gamma   90.00
#
_symmetry.space_group_name_H-M   'P 1'
#
loop_
_entity.id
_entity.type
_entity.pdbx_description
1 polymer ?
#
loop_
_entity_poly.entity_id
_entity_poly.type
_entity_poly.pdbx_seq_one_letter_code
_entity_poly.pdbx_strand_id
1 'polypeptide(L)'
;MTEEFKALPFVSCNASGIESFWAPERVDDYVKDCATGREYAGQCLSLARETGNIPLVTRIIATMPRGSDMSGVEIGFLTAIAEQAM
;
A
#
# COMPACT_ATOMS: atom_id res chain seq x y z
N MET A 1 -10.53 -14.40 -1.38
CA MET A 1 -10.32 -13.15 -2.12
C MET A 1 -10.43 -11.91 -1.23
N THR A 2 -11.35 -11.77 -0.28
CA THR A 2 -11.37 -10.59 0.63
C THR A 2 -10.56 -10.78 1.91
N GLU A 3 -10.46 -11.99 2.44
CA GLU A 3 -9.76 -12.27 3.72
C GLU A 3 -8.25 -11.96 3.67
N GLU A 4 -7.59 -12.28 2.55
CA GLU A 4 -6.14 -12.06 2.39
C GLU A 4 -5.76 -10.57 2.46
N PHE A 5 -6.63 -9.67 2.01
CA PHE A 5 -6.36 -8.23 2.01
C PHE A 5 -6.60 -7.57 3.37
N LYS A 6 -7.32 -8.23 4.30
CA LYS A 6 -7.45 -7.76 5.69
C LYS A 6 -6.11 -7.77 6.42
N ALA A 7 -5.11 -8.49 5.91
CA ALA A 7 -3.75 -8.49 6.45
C ALA A 7 -2.98 -7.19 6.14
N LEU A 8 -3.45 -6.37 5.19
CA LEU A 8 -2.82 -5.11 4.83
C LEU A 8 -3.47 -3.96 5.65
N PRO A 9 -2.72 -3.28 6.54
CA PRO A 9 -3.25 -2.27 7.45
C PRO A 9 -3.72 -0.98 6.74
N PHE A 10 -3.37 -0.83 5.47
CA PHE A 10 -3.75 0.30 4.62
C PHE A 10 -4.87 -0.06 3.62
N VAL A 11 -5.52 -1.21 3.77
CA VAL A 11 -6.71 -1.59 3.00
C VAL A 11 -7.93 -1.51 3.91
N SER A 12 -8.93 -0.70 3.55
CA SER A 12 -10.18 -0.64 4.29
C SER A 12 -11.19 -1.64 3.72
N CYS A 13 -11.90 -2.33 4.60
CA CYS A 13 -12.95 -3.29 4.27
C CYS A 13 -14.23 -2.97 5.03
N ASN A 14 -15.38 -3.19 4.39
CA ASN A 14 -16.70 -3.11 4.99
C ASN A 14 -17.45 -4.46 4.88
N ALA A 15 -18.72 -4.50 5.26
CA ALA A 15 -19.54 -5.72 5.22
C ALA A 15 -19.69 -6.33 3.81
N SER A 16 -19.52 -5.52 2.76
CA SER A 16 -19.67 -5.91 1.36
C SER A 16 -18.34 -6.27 0.68
N GLY A 17 -17.19 -6.05 1.32
CA GLY A 17 -15.87 -6.35 0.78
C GLY A 17 -14.86 -5.23 0.97
N ILE A 18 -13.96 -5.05 -0.01
CA ILE A 18 -12.95 -3.99 0.02
C ILE A 18 -13.62 -2.67 -0.30
N GLU A 19 -13.46 -1.71 0.59
CA GLU A 19 -13.94 -0.33 0.42
C GLU A 19 -12.86 0.53 -0.25
N SER A 20 -11.62 0.43 0.22
CA SER A 20 -10.46 1.10 -0.40
C SER A 20 -9.23 0.21 -0.35
N PHE A 21 -8.50 0.11 -1.46
CA PHE A 21 -7.17 -0.51 -1.50
C PHE A 21 -6.07 0.40 -0.94
N TRP A 22 -6.39 1.66 -0.65
CA TRP A 22 -5.45 2.64 -0.14
C TRP A 22 -6.12 3.59 0.85
N ALA A 23 -6.01 3.23 2.12
CA ALA A 23 -6.49 3.98 3.27
C ALA A 23 -5.41 3.99 4.37
N PRO A 24 -4.18 4.47 4.09
CA PRO A 24 -3.13 4.51 5.09
C PRO A 24 -3.42 5.56 6.17
N GLU A 25 -3.03 5.26 7.41
CA GLU A 25 -2.88 6.27 8.45
C GLU A 25 -1.70 7.18 8.11
N ARG A 26 -1.90 8.49 8.27
CA ARG A 26 -0.90 9.53 8.03
C ARG A 26 -0.70 10.31 9.31
N VAL A 27 0.55 10.60 9.66
CA VAL A 27 0.89 11.36 10.85
C VAL A 27 1.46 12.74 10.53
N ASP A 28 1.43 13.13 9.24
CA ASP A 28 1.91 14.41 8.70
C ASP A 28 3.39 14.70 9.05
N ASP A 29 4.16 13.65 9.27
CA ASP A 29 5.61 13.68 9.49
C ASP A 29 6.24 12.94 8.33
N TYR A 30 6.87 13.69 7.42
CA TYR A 30 7.40 13.15 6.18
C TYR A 30 8.29 11.91 6.38
N VAL A 31 9.16 11.92 7.39
CA VAL A 31 10.11 10.83 7.63
C VAL A 31 9.37 9.60 8.15
N LYS A 32 8.44 9.78 9.09
CA LYS A 32 7.63 8.67 9.62
C LYS A 32 6.71 8.10 8.54
N ASP A 33 6.03 8.96 7.80
CA ASP A 33 5.14 8.54 6.71
C ASP A 33 5.92 7.77 5.63
N CYS A 34 7.13 8.22 5.27
CA CYS A 34 8.01 7.46 4.36
C CYS A 34 8.36 6.08 4.91
N ALA A 35 8.69 5.98 6.21
CA ALA A 35 8.99 4.70 6.85
C ALA A 35 7.76 3.77 6.83
N THR A 36 6.58 4.29 7.18
CA THR A 36 5.29 3.58 7.10
C THR A 36 5.01 3.08 5.69
N GLY A 37 5.19 3.95 4.67
CA GLY A 37 5.01 3.58 3.28
C GLY A 37 5.91 2.43 2.82
N ARG A 38 7.18 2.45 3.25
CA ARG A 38 8.13 1.36 2.96
C ARG A 38 7.71 0.04 3.60
N GLU A 39 7.23 0.08 4.84
CA GLU A 39 6.70 -1.11 5.52
C GLU A 39 5.48 -1.69 4.77
N TYR A 40 4.55 -0.82 4.37
CA TYR A 40 3.37 -1.20 3.59
C TYR A 40 3.73 -1.83 2.25
N ALA A 41 4.76 -1.32 1.56
CA ALA A 41 5.26 -1.95 0.33
C ALA A 41 5.80 -3.36 0.59
N GLY A 42 6.55 -3.55 1.69
CA GLY A 42 7.05 -4.87 2.09
C GLY A 42 5.92 -5.87 2.35
N GLN A 43 4.87 -5.47 3.07
CA GLN A 43 3.69 -6.29 3.35
C GLN A 43 2.93 -6.62 2.06
N CYS A 44 2.71 -5.62 1.20
CA CYS A 44 2.05 -5.79 -0.09
C CYS A 44 2.79 -6.79 -1.00
N LEU A 45 4.10 -6.64 -1.12
CA LEU A 45 4.93 -7.52 -1.95
C LEU A 45 4.96 -8.95 -1.41
N SER A 46 5.05 -9.09 -0.08
CA SER A 46 5.02 -10.41 0.57
C SER A 46 3.69 -11.11 0.29
N LEU A 47 2.57 -10.42 0.49
CA LEU A 47 1.24 -10.97 0.20
C LEU A 47 1.07 -11.32 -1.28
N ALA A 48 1.53 -10.46 -2.20
CA ALA A 48 1.46 -10.70 -3.64
C ALA A 48 2.27 -11.95 -4.05
N ARG A 49 3.43 -12.18 -3.42
CA ARG A 49 4.27 -13.37 -3.65
C ARG A 49 3.61 -14.63 -3.08
N GLU A 50 3.10 -14.57 -1.85
CA GLU A 50 2.47 -15.70 -1.16
C GLU A 50 1.20 -16.18 -1.88
N THR A 51 0.39 -15.24 -2.36
CA THR A 51 -0.90 -15.55 -3.01
C THR A 51 -0.79 -15.73 -4.53
N GLY A 52 0.37 -15.42 -5.12
CA GLY A 52 0.54 -15.34 -6.57
C GLY A 52 -0.24 -14.19 -7.23
N ASN A 53 -0.84 -13.28 -6.45
CA ASN A 53 -1.66 -12.18 -6.95
C ASN A 53 -0.79 -10.96 -7.29
N ILE A 54 0.07 -11.11 -8.30
CA ILE A 54 0.94 -10.03 -8.79
C ILE A 54 0.18 -8.73 -9.15
N PRO A 55 -1.03 -8.76 -9.74
CA PRO A 55 -1.80 -7.54 -10.03
C PRO A 55 -2.21 -6.71 -8.79
N LEU A 56 -2.08 -7.25 -7.58
CA LEU A 56 -2.38 -6.55 -6.33
C LEU A 56 -1.61 -5.22 -6.21
N VAL A 57 -0.30 -5.26 -6.48
CA VAL A 57 0.56 -4.08 -6.38
C VAL A 57 0.07 -2.97 -7.32
N THR A 58 -0.27 -3.32 -8.55
CA THR A 58 -0.81 -2.37 -9.54
C THR A 58 -2.14 -1.79 -9.11
N ARG A 59 -3.04 -2.60 -8.50
CA ARG A 59 -4.34 -2.10 -7.99
C ARG A 59 -4.14 -1.09 -6.86
N ILE A 60 -3.25 -1.38 -5.92
CA ILE A 60 -2.91 -0.46 -4.83
C ILE A 60 -2.36 0.86 -5.38
N ILE A 61 -1.37 0.79 -6.28
CA ILE A 61 -0.78 1.98 -6.91
C ILE A 61 -1.83 2.77 -7.70
N ALA A 62 -2.79 2.12 -8.35
CA ALA A 62 -3.85 2.78 -9.10
C ALA A 62 -4.78 3.61 -8.20
N THR A 63 -4.95 3.22 -6.93
CA THR A 63 -5.82 3.90 -5.95
C THR A 63 -5.13 4.96 -5.10
N MET A 64 -3.81 5.11 -5.22
CA MET A 64 -3.07 6.15 -4.49
C MET A 64 -3.42 7.57 -4.99
N PRO A 65 -3.35 8.59 -4.12
CA PRO A 65 -3.41 9.98 -4.53
C PRO A 65 -2.27 10.32 -5.51
N ARG A 66 -2.45 11.40 -6.28
CA ARG A 66 -1.52 11.83 -7.34
C ARG A 66 -1.09 13.27 -7.13
N GLY A 67 0.09 13.61 -7.66
CA GLY A 67 0.56 15.00 -7.67
C GLY A 67 0.73 15.57 -6.25
N SER A 68 0.15 16.73 -6.01
CA SER A 68 0.24 17.44 -4.71
C SER A 68 -0.43 16.73 -3.55
N ASP A 69 -1.31 15.76 -3.82
CA ASP A 69 -2.06 15.04 -2.79
C ASP A 69 -1.28 13.84 -2.24
N MET A 70 -0.10 13.56 -2.78
CA MET A 70 0.79 12.52 -2.27
C MET A 70 1.46 12.99 -0.98
N SER A 71 1.50 12.09 0.00
CA SER A 71 2.19 12.25 1.27
C SER A 71 3.50 11.45 1.29
N GLY A 72 4.18 11.47 2.43
CA GLY A 72 5.35 10.61 2.65
C GLY A 72 5.02 9.12 2.48
N VAL A 73 3.79 8.68 2.77
CA VAL A 73 3.40 7.27 2.69
C VAL A 73 3.48 6.75 1.26
N GLU A 74 2.88 7.46 0.30
CA GLU A 74 2.92 7.05 -1.11
C GLU A 74 4.36 7.10 -1.66
N ILE A 75 5.14 8.12 -1.27
CA ILE A 75 6.53 8.26 -1.68
C ILE A 75 7.37 7.11 -1.15
N GLY A 76 7.25 6.78 0.13
CA GLY A 76 7.96 5.67 0.76
C GLY A 76 7.58 4.32 0.15
N PHE A 77 6.29 4.11 -0.11
CA PHE A 77 5.79 2.89 -0.75
C PHE A 77 6.40 2.71 -2.15
N LEU A 78 6.28 3.71 -3.01
CA LEU A 78 6.78 3.64 -4.39
C LEU A 78 8.31 3.53 -4.44
N THR A 79 9.00 4.18 -3.50
CA THR A 79 10.46 4.07 -3.36
C THR A 79 10.87 2.64 -3.02
N ALA A 80 10.21 1.99 -2.06
CA ALA A 80 10.49 0.58 -1.73
C ALA A 80 10.20 -0.37 -2.91
N ILE A 81 9.14 -0.11 -3.70
CA ILE A 81 8.89 -0.89 -4.92
C ILE A 81 10.04 -0.71 -5.92
N ALA A 82 10.50 0.53 -6.14
CA ALA A 82 11.61 0.80 -7.06
C ALA A 82 12.92 0.15 -6.60
N GLU A 83 13.23 0.20 -5.29
CA GLU A 83 14.40 -0.45 -4.69
C GLU A 83 14.40 -1.98 -4.92
N GLN A 84 13.23 -2.62 -4.92
CA GLN A 84 13.08 -4.06 -5.17
C GLN A 84 13.21 -4.44 -6.65
N ALA A 85 13.11 -3.47 -7.56
CA ALA A 85 13.20 -3.69 -9.00
C ALA A 85 14.62 -3.48 -9.57
N MET A 86 15.54 -2.98 -8.73
CA MET A 86 16.96 -2.83 -9.05
C MET A 86 17.74 -4.13 -8.84
#